data_AF-A0A938H7V1-F1
#
_entry.id   AF-A0A938H7V1-F1
#
_cell.length_a   1.000
_cell.length_b   1.000
_cell.length_c   1.000
_cell.angle_alpha   90.00
_cell.angle_beta   90.00
_cell.angle_gamma   90.00
#
_symmetry.space_group_name_H-M   'P 1'
#
loop_
_entity.id
_entity.type
_entity.pdbx_description
1 polymer ?
#
loop_
_entity_poly.entity_id
_entity_poly.type
_entity_poly.pdbx_seq_one_letter_code
_entity_poly.pdbx_strand_id
1 'polypeptide(L)'
;MNYQKINNVVGWLIFAVATAVYTLTLEPTTSFWDCGEFISACYKLQIMHPPGAPFFMLTGRIFTLLAGSPENVAWSVNFLSGITSAFTILFLFWTITALGRKILEKDGEPVSGPSMWLLMGSGMVGALAYTFSDSFWFSAVEGEVYAYSSFFTAVVFWAILKWERIADEPYADRWLILIAYLMGLSIGVHLLNLLAIPAICLVVYLRKYQPSVQGVIVSLLVSVGALAFVQYGIIPGLPLLASKFELMMVNSVGLPFGMGNWLFAILFVGGMGWGLWHTQRRQLMVLNQVLLGTAFIIIGYSSYSMIVIRSHSNPSINMNKPSDIFTLMSYINREQYGDRPLFTGPYFTAEVVDQEEGPMKYRKGQDNYVEAGRDIIPIYDPTHNTFLPRAYKRAGTQQRHIDFYKTWLDLRDGEKPRFSDNMNFLFSYQLGHMYMRY
;
A
#
# COMPACT_ATOMS: atom_id res chain seq x y z
N MET A 1 -24.65 10.78 31.30
CA MET A 1 -23.85 11.37 30.19
C MET A 1 -23.74 10.35 29.06
N ASN A 2 -23.90 10.75 27.80
CA ASN A 2 -23.86 9.82 26.67
C ASN A 2 -22.39 9.58 26.23
N TYR A 3 -21.89 8.35 26.43
CA TYR A 3 -20.54 7.92 26.04
C TYR A 3 -20.20 8.28 24.59
N GLN A 4 -21.12 8.01 23.66
CA GLN A 4 -20.86 8.21 22.23
C GLN A 4 -20.64 9.69 21.90
N LYS A 5 -21.41 10.59 22.54
CA LYS A 5 -21.23 12.03 22.38
C LYS A 5 -19.86 12.47 22.89
N ILE A 6 -19.46 12.00 24.07
CA ILE A 6 -18.17 12.37 24.68
C ILE A 6 -17.00 11.81 23.87
N ASN A 7 -17.04 10.53 23.51
CA ASN A 7 -16.02 9.89 22.69
C ASN A 7 -15.83 10.61 21.34
N ASN A 8 -16.92 11.05 20.72
CA ASN A 8 -16.82 11.81 19.47
C ASN A 8 -16.21 13.20 19.69
N VAL A 9 -16.64 13.93 20.72
CA VAL A 9 -16.12 15.27 21.04
C VAL A 9 -14.63 15.21 21.41
N VAL A 10 -14.23 14.27 22.27
CA VAL A 10 -12.82 14.10 22.67
C VAL A 10 -11.98 13.69 21.46
N GLY A 11 -12.46 12.77 20.62
CA GLY A 11 -11.76 12.43 19.38
C GLY A 11 -11.50 13.66 18.50
N TRP A 12 -12.53 14.46 18.22
CA TRP A 12 -12.37 15.69 17.44
C TRP A 12 -11.50 16.76 18.12
N LEU A 13 -11.50 16.82 19.45
CA LEU A 13 -10.56 17.67 20.19
C LEU A 13 -9.12 17.21 19.97
N ILE A 14 -8.86 15.90 20.03
CA ILE A 14 -7.54 15.32 19.78
C ILE A 14 -7.09 15.55 18.33
N PHE A 15 -8.02 15.42 17.37
CA PHE A 15 -7.78 15.81 15.98
C PHE A 15 -7.37 17.28 15.87
N ALA A 16 -8.07 18.19 16.55
CA ALA A 16 -7.76 19.62 16.52
C ALA A 16 -6.39 19.92 17.13
N VAL A 17 -6.03 19.26 18.24
CA VAL A 17 -4.71 19.37 18.86
C VAL A 17 -3.62 18.88 17.90
N ALA A 18 -3.77 17.68 17.33
CA ALA A 18 -2.79 17.14 16.37
C ALA A 18 -2.66 18.04 15.12
N THR A 19 -3.79 18.52 14.59
CA THR A 19 -3.80 19.47 13.45
C THR A 19 -3.04 20.74 13.80
N ALA A 20 -3.26 21.32 14.99
CA ALA A 20 -2.56 22.51 15.43
C ALA A 20 -1.05 22.26 15.57
N VAL A 21 -0.65 21.18 16.23
CA VAL A 21 0.76 20.79 16.41
C VAL A 21 1.45 20.63 15.06
N TYR A 22 0.88 19.83 14.15
CA TYR A 22 1.49 19.61 12.84
C TYR A 22 1.51 20.87 12.01
N THR A 23 0.43 21.66 11.99
CA THR A 23 0.38 22.93 11.24
C THR A 23 1.43 23.92 11.72
N LEU A 24 1.65 24.04 13.03
CA LEU A 24 2.66 24.93 13.62
C LEU A 24 4.10 24.48 13.38
N THR A 25 4.29 23.21 12.99
CA THR A 25 5.61 22.60 12.77
C THR A 25 5.81 22.08 11.36
N LEU A 26 4.93 22.48 10.43
CA LEU A 26 5.04 22.11 9.02
C LEU A 26 6.37 22.57 8.44
N GLU A 27 6.91 21.73 7.57
CA GLU A 27 7.96 22.17 6.67
C GLU A 27 7.42 23.33 5.82
N PRO A 28 8.05 24.51 5.83
CA PRO A 28 7.51 25.68 5.13
C PRO A 28 7.65 25.55 3.61
N THR A 29 8.59 24.71 3.15
CA THR A 29 8.90 24.53 1.72
C THR A 29 9.08 23.04 1.39
N THR A 30 10.17 22.68 0.72
CA THR A 30 10.49 21.30 0.34
C THR A 30 11.50 20.74 1.34
N SER A 31 11.18 19.60 1.96
CA SER A 31 12.13 18.85 2.80
C SER A 31 13.04 17.96 1.95
N PHE A 32 13.96 17.27 2.61
CA PHE A 32 14.89 16.34 1.97
C PHE A 32 14.14 15.14 1.35
N TRP A 33 14.79 14.41 0.44
CA TRP A 33 14.28 13.17 -0.16
C TRP A 33 13.20 13.38 -1.25
N ASP A 34 12.07 12.66 -1.17
CA ASP A 34 11.07 12.56 -2.23
C ASP A 34 10.03 13.70 -2.21
N CYS A 35 9.99 14.49 -1.13
CA CYS A 35 8.98 15.55 -0.92
C CYS A 35 8.95 16.58 -2.06
N GLY A 36 10.11 16.97 -2.60
CA GLY A 36 10.17 17.90 -3.73
C GLY A 36 9.52 17.34 -4.99
N GLU A 37 9.73 16.04 -5.25
CA GLU A 37 9.08 15.34 -6.35
C GLU A 37 7.56 15.28 -6.12
N PHE A 38 7.12 14.82 -4.94
CA PHE A 38 5.71 14.72 -4.58
C PHE A 38 4.96 16.06 -4.68
N ILE A 39 5.52 17.14 -4.11
CA ILE A 39 4.95 18.49 -4.19
C ILE A 39 4.81 18.93 -5.65
N SER A 40 5.86 18.74 -6.45
CA SER A 40 5.84 19.11 -7.86
C SER A 40 4.84 18.26 -8.67
N ALA A 41 4.68 16.98 -8.31
CA ALA A 41 3.74 16.05 -8.91
C ALA A 41 2.30 16.43 -8.57
N CYS A 42 2.01 16.79 -7.31
CA CYS A 42 0.71 17.32 -6.90
C CYS A 42 0.36 18.62 -7.64
N TYR A 43 1.32 19.53 -7.81
CA TYR A 43 1.05 20.83 -8.44
C TYR A 43 0.72 20.74 -9.93
N LYS A 44 1.35 19.84 -10.68
CA LYS A 44 1.14 19.75 -12.15
C LYS A 44 0.60 18.39 -12.61
N LEU A 45 0.20 17.53 -11.69
CA LEU A 45 -0.18 16.13 -11.96
C LEU A 45 0.89 15.44 -12.82
N GLN A 46 2.12 15.36 -12.29
CA GLN A 46 3.30 14.80 -12.98
C GLN A 46 3.55 13.35 -12.60
N ILE A 47 4.27 12.56 -13.42
CA ILE A 47 4.51 11.14 -13.13
C ILE A 47 5.82 10.98 -12.38
N MET A 48 5.72 10.73 -11.08
CA MET A 48 6.84 10.47 -10.18
C MET A 48 7.40 9.06 -10.29
N HIS A 49 8.42 8.77 -9.49
CA HIS A 49 9.07 7.47 -9.47
C HIS A 49 8.09 6.29 -9.25
N PRO A 50 8.31 5.14 -9.90
CA PRO A 50 7.42 3.99 -9.79
C PRO A 50 7.36 3.36 -8.38
N PRO A 51 6.16 2.93 -7.94
CA PRO A 51 4.94 2.75 -8.72
C PRO A 51 4.01 3.98 -8.71
N GLY A 52 4.49 5.13 -8.22
CA GLY A 52 3.68 6.32 -8.03
C GLY A 52 2.68 6.19 -6.87
N ALA A 53 1.86 7.23 -6.73
CA ALA A 53 0.88 7.46 -5.67
C ALA A 53 -0.22 8.40 -6.23
N PRO A 54 -0.97 7.93 -7.25
CA PRO A 54 -1.91 8.77 -7.99
C PRO A 54 -3.05 9.33 -7.14
N PHE A 55 -3.51 8.60 -6.12
CA PHE A 55 -4.56 9.09 -5.22
C PHE A 55 -4.06 10.27 -4.37
N PHE A 56 -2.85 10.16 -3.82
CA PHE A 56 -2.17 11.25 -3.13
C PHE A 56 -2.00 12.48 -4.03
N MET A 57 -1.62 12.28 -5.30
CA MET A 57 -1.48 13.39 -6.25
C MET A 57 -2.81 14.07 -6.58
N LEU A 58 -3.90 13.29 -6.72
CA LEU A 58 -5.22 13.83 -7.03
C LEU A 58 -5.73 14.71 -5.87
N THR A 59 -5.60 14.25 -4.63
CA THR A 59 -5.99 15.04 -3.45
C THR A 59 -5.03 16.21 -3.23
N GLY A 60 -3.72 16.00 -3.40
CA GLY A 60 -2.72 17.06 -3.38
C GLY A 60 -3.01 18.15 -4.40
N ARG A 61 -3.41 17.79 -5.63
CA ARG A 61 -3.77 18.75 -6.66
C ARG A 61 -4.91 19.67 -6.22
N ILE A 62 -5.94 19.13 -5.57
CA ILE A 62 -7.06 19.91 -5.03
C ILE A 62 -6.53 20.97 -4.04
N PHE A 63 -5.62 20.60 -3.14
CA PHE A 63 -5.03 21.53 -2.18
C PHE A 63 -4.15 22.59 -2.86
N THR A 64 -3.35 22.21 -3.87
CA THR A 64 -2.54 23.19 -4.61
C THR A 64 -3.37 24.20 -5.41
N LEU A 65 -4.61 23.86 -5.81
CA LEU A 65 -5.53 24.80 -6.46
C LEU A 65 -6.02 25.89 -5.48
N LEU A 66 -5.99 25.60 -4.17
CA LEU A 66 -6.39 26.52 -3.10
C LEU A 66 -5.21 27.33 -2.53
N ALA A 67 -3.98 27.09 -3.02
CA ALA A 67 -2.76 27.73 -2.50
C ALA A 67 -2.71 29.26 -2.73
N GLY A 68 -3.50 29.78 -3.68
CA GLY A 68 -3.55 31.20 -4.03
C GLY A 68 -2.36 31.72 -4.84
N SER A 69 -1.16 31.16 -4.64
CA SER A 69 0.04 31.47 -5.41
C SER A 69 1.02 30.29 -5.48
N PRO A 70 1.96 30.26 -6.45
CA PRO A 70 2.95 29.18 -6.57
C PRO A 70 3.85 29.02 -5.33
N GLU A 71 4.14 30.09 -4.60
CA GLU A 71 4.99 30.09 -3.41
C GLU A 71 4.37 29.27 -2.26
N ASN A 72 3.04 29.20 -2.20
CA ASN A 72 2.29 28.48 -1.16
C ASN A 72 2.02 27.00 -1.50
N VAL A 73 2.45 26.53 -2.67
CA VAL A 73 2.16 25.16 -3.14
C VAL A 73 2.79 24.12 -2.22
N ALA A 74 4.06 24.31 -1.83
CA ALA A 74 4.78 23.39 -0.96
C ALA A 74 4.09 23.30 0.42
N TRP A 75 3.82 24.46 1.04
CA TRP A 75 3.09 24.54 2.29
C TRP A 75 1.71 23.86 2.20
N SER A 76 0.98 24.05 1.09
CA SER A 76 -0.36 23.47 0.91
C SER A 76 -0.34 21.93 0.87
N VAL A 77 0.68 21.33 0.28
CA VAL A 77 0.86 19.88 0.23
C VAL A 77 1.34 19.34 1.59
N ASN A 78 2.26 20.04 2.26
CA ASN A 78 2.69 19.68 3.61
C ASN A 78 1.52 19.78 4.60
N PHE A 79 0.68 20.81 4.48
CA PHE A 79 -0.54 20.96 5.29
C PHE A 79 -1.55 19.82 5.04
N LEU A 80 -1.70 19.36 3.80
CA LEU A 80 -2.49 18.16 3.51
C LEU A 80 -1.93 16.93 4.25
N SER A 81 -0.61 16.76 4.27
CA SER A 81 0.05 15.69 5.04
C SER A 81 -0.27 15.82 6.53
N GLY A 82 -0.11 17.01 7.11
CA GLY A 82 -0.42 17.28 8.52
C GLY A 82 -1.87 16.99 8.90
N ILE A 83 -2.85 17.40 8.10
CA ILE A 83 -4.28 17.08 8.33
C ILE A 83 -4.52 15.57 8.22
N THR A 84 -3.95 14.92 7.20
CA THR A 84 -4.12 13.47 7.00
C THR A 84 -3.54 12.68 8.18
N SER A 85 -2.39 13.10 8.69
CA SER A 85 -1.79 12.56 9.92
C SER A 85 -2.63 12.85 11.16
N ALA A 86 -3.24 14.02 11.28
CA ALA A 86 -4.17 14.31 12.37
C ALA A 86 -5.40 13.39 12.35
N PHE A 87 -5.90 13.01 11.17
CA PHE A 87 -6.94 11.98 11.06
C PHE A 87 -6.47 10.60 11.53
N THR A 88 -5.19 10.24 11.31
CA THR A 88 -4.61 9.03 11.90
C THR A 88 -4.76 9.04 13.43
N ILE A 89 -4.44 10.16 14.08
CA ILE A 89 -4.54 10.32 15.53
C ILE A 89 -6.01 10.21 15.99
N LEU A 90 -6.95 10.80 15.26
CA LEU A 90 -8.38 10.67 15.53
C LEU A 90 -8.85 9.20 15.54
N PHE A 91 -8.49 8.46 14.49
CA PHE A 91 -8.89 7.05 14.36
C PHE A 91 -8.12 6.14 15.33
N LEU A 92 -6.89 6.48 15.68
CA LEU A 92 -6.15 5.81 16.75
C LEU A 92 -6.82 6.01 18.10
N PHE A 93 -7.22 7.23 18.44
CA PHE A 93 -8.00 7.52 19.65
C PHE A 93 -9.27 6.66 19.69
N TRP A 94 -10.07 6.66 18.63
CA TRP A 94 -11.29 5.84 18.58
C TRP A 94 -11.04 4.33 18.57
N THR A 95 -9.90 3.88 18.06
CA THR A 95 -9.48 2.48 18.11
C THR A 95 -9.17 2.07 19.55
N ILE A 96 -8.36 2.88 20.26
CA ILE A 96 -8.02 2.62 21.66
C ILE A 96 -9.28 2.64 22.53
N THR A 97 -10.17 3.62 22.35
CA THR A 97 -11.39 3.67 23.14
C THR A 97 -12.38 2.56 22.79
N ALA A 98 -12.44 2.11 21.53
CA ALA A 98 -13.24 0.95 21.14
C ALA A 98 -12.74 -0.35 21.78
N LEU A 99 -11.43 -0.58 21.79
CA LEU A 99 -10.82 -1.76 22.42
C LEU A 99 -10.93 -1.70 23.95
N GLY A 100 -10.63 -0.55 24.56
CA GLY A 100 -10.76 -0.38 26.01
C GLY A 100 -12.20 -0.50 26.49
N ARG A 101 -13.18 -0.04 25.68
CA ARG A 101 -14.60 -0.25 25.94
C ARG A 101 -14.95 -1.73 26.04
N LYS A 102 -14.42 -2.56 25.13
CA LYS A 102 -14.64 -4.02 25.15
C LYS A 102 -14.12 -4.69 26.43
N ILE A 103 -13.11 -4.12 27.07
CA ILE A 103 -12.56 -4.62 28.34
C ILE A 103 -13.41 -4.16 29.54
N LEU A 104 -13.93 -2.93 29.48
CA LEU A 104 -14.63 -2.28 30.58
C LEU A 104 -16.14 -2.56 30.62
N GLU A 105 -16.76 -2.87 29.48
CA GLU A 105 -18.15 -3.31 29.43
C GLU A 105 -18.27 -4.72 30.02
N LYS A 106 -18.81 -4.81 31.24
CA LYS A 106 -19.14 -6.07 31.91
C LYS A 106 -20.65 -6.21 31.98
N ASP A 107 -21.14 -7.43 31.78
CA ASP A 107 -22.55 -7.82 32.00
C ASP A 107 -23.59 -6.94 31.29
N GLY A 108 -23.22 -6.33 30.17
CA GLY A 108 -24.11 -5.46 29.38
C GLY A 108 -24.29 -4.04 29.95
N GLU A 109 -23.58 -3.69 31.02
CA GLU A 109 -23.63 -2.33 31.57
C GLU A 109 -22.80 -1.35 30.73
N PRO A 110 -23.37 -0.20 30.36
CA PRO A 110 -22.65 0.80 29.59
C PRO A 110 -21.56 1.47 30.43
N VAL A 111 -20.38 1.68 29.83
CA VAL A 111 -19.28 2.40 30.48
C VAL A 111 -19.73 3.80 30.89
N SER A 112 -19.68 4.11 32.18
CA SER A 112 -20.12 5.38 32.75
C SER A 112 -19.24 5.83 33.93
N GLY A 113 -19.47 7.06 34.41
CA GLY A 113 -18.80 7.59 35.60
C GLY A 113 -17.26 7.65 35.47
N PRO A 114 -16.51 7.24 36.52
CA PRO A 114 -15.04 7.25 36.51
C PRO A 114 -14.43 6.37 35.40
N SER A 115 -15.01 5.20 35.11
CA SER A 115 -14.51 4.27 34.08
C SER A 115 -14.58 4.87 32.67
N MET A 116 -15.57 5.72 32.40
CA MET A 116 -15.67 6.44 31.13
C MET A 116 -14.52 7.43 30.97
N TRP A 117 -14.20 8.20 32.01
CA TRP A 117 -13.09 9.15 31.97
C TRP A 117 -11.74 8.47 31.95
N LEU A 118 -11.58 7.34 32.65
CA LEU A 118 -10.40 6.49 32.54
C LEU A 118 -10.18 6.06 31.08
N LEU A 119 -11.23 5.57 30.43
CA LEU A 119 -11.18 5.15 29.03
C LEU A 119 -10.84 6.30 28.07
N MET A 120 -11.46 7.48 28.26
CA MET A 120 -11.12 8.68 27.47
C MET A 120 -9.65 9.06 27.70
N GLY A 121 -9.19 9.07 28.95
CA GLY A 121 -7.80 9.35 29.30
C GLY A 121 -6.81 8.38 28.66
N SER A 122 -7.09 7.07 28.69
CA SER A 122 -6.28 6.06 28.02
C SER A 122 -6.21 6.30 26.51
N GLY A 123 -7.34 6.60 25.87
CA GLY A 123 -7.38 6.96 24.45
C GLY A 123 -6.55 8.21 24.14
N MET A 124 -6.69 9.26 24.95
CA MET A 124 -5.96 10.52 24.78
C MET A 124 -4.45 10.31 24.94
N VAL A 125 -4.01 9.62 25.99
CA VAL A 125 -2.59 9.35 26.25
C VAL A 125 -1.99 8.53 25.11
N GLY A 126 -2.63 7.45 24.68
CA GLY A 126 -2.09 6.62 23.60
C GLY A 126 -2.05 7.34 22.25
N ALA A 127 -3.10 8.09 21.91
CA ALA A 127 -3.15 8.84 20.66
C ALA A 127 -2.13 9.99 20.63
N LEU A 128 -2.03 10.77 21.71
CA LEU A 128 -1.08 11.89 21.79
C LEU A 128 0.37 11.42 21.94
N ALA A 129 0.63 10.29 22.60
CA ALA A 129 1.96 9.69 22.60
C ALA A 129 2.43 9.38 21.16
N TYR A 130 1.54 8.88 20.30
CA TYR A 130 1.84 8.69 18.89
C TYR A 130 1.98 10.02 18.14
N THR A 131 1.16 11.03 18.47
CA THR A 131 1.26 12.38 17.89
C THR A 131 2.66 12.95 17.99
N PHE A 132 3.31 12.77 19.15
CA PHE A 132 4.63 13.30 19.47
C PHE A 132 5.76 12.26 19.31
N SER A 133 5.50 11.10 18.69
CA SER A 133 6.56 10.14 18.39
C SER A 133 7.40 10.64 17.22
N ASP A 134 8.74 10.57 17.35
CA ASP A 134 9.69 11.18 16.42
C ASP A 134 9.44 10.75 14.97
N SER A 135 9.39 9.44 14.71
CA SER A 135 9.19 8.92 13.35
C SER A 135 7.84 9.29 12.74
N PHE A 136 6.75 9.31 13.52
CA PHE A 136 5.45 9.69 13.00
C PHE A 136 5.35 11.19 12.76
N TRP A 137 5.86 12.00 13.71
CA TRP A 137 5.84 13.45 13.59
C TRP A 137 6.66 13.92 12.41
N PHE A 138 7.87 13.38 12.23
CA PHE A 138 8.74 13.68 11.09
C PHE A 138 8.00 13.52 9.75
N SER A 139 7.37 12.36 9.53
CA SER A 139 6.59 12.11 8.31
C SER A 139 5.27 12.90 8.25
N ALA A 140 4.73 13.37 9.37
CA ALA A 140 3.46 14.10 9.40
C ALA A 140 3.58 15.55 8.91
N VAL A 141 4.77 16.15 9.02
CA VAL A 141 4.98 17.58 8.72
C VAL A 141 5.50 17.85 7.30
N GLU A 142 5.75 16.79 6.53
CA GLU A 142 6.26 16.86 5.16
C GLU A 142 5.32 16.18 4.15
N GLY A 143 5.36 16.65 2.91
CA GLY A 143 4.52 16.21 1.80
C GLY A 143 4.89 14.84 1.26
N GLU A 144 4.67 13.79 2.05
CA GLU A 144 4.99 12.41 1.72
C GLU A 144 3.79 11.45 1.84
N VAL A 145 3.91 10.27 1.24
CA VAL A 145 2.84 9.26 1.16
C VAL A 145 2.55 8.54 2.49
N TYR A 146 3.47 8.61 3.46
CA TYR A 146 3.35 7.90 4.74
C TYR A 146 2.23 8.44 5.64
N ALA A 147 1.90 9.73 5.54
CA ALA A 147 0.73 10.30 6.22
C ALA A 147 -0.56 9.61 5.79
N TYR A 148 -0.77 9.45 4.47
CA TYR A 148 -1.90 8.70 3.93
C TYR A 148 -1.84 7.21 4.27
N SER A 149 -0.66 6.59 4.22
CA SER A 149 -0.49 5.18 4.57
C SER A 149 -0.94 4.91 6.01
N SER A 150 -0.53 5.77 6.94
CA SER A 150 -0.91 5.68 8.36
C SER A 150 -2.40 5.95 8.55
N PHE A 151 -2.94 6.95 7.86
CA PHE A 151 -4.37 7.27 7.90
C PHE A 151 -5.22 6.09 7.44
N PHE A 152 -4.92 5.51 6.28
CA PHE A 152 -5.65 4.35 5.74
C PHE A 152 -5.59 3.17 6.69
N THR A 153 -4.44 2.90 7.29
CA THR A 153 -4.28 1.83 8.28
C THR A 153 -5.18 2.08 9.49
N ALA A 154 -5.15 3.30 10.05
CA ALA A 154 -5.95 3.66 11.22
C ALA A 154 -7.46 3.61 10.94
N VAL A 155 -7.93 4.18 9.83
CA VAL A 155 -9.37 4.19 9.49
C VAL A 155 -9.88 2.80 9.13
N VAL A 156 -9.09 1.97 8.43
CA VAL A 156 -9.49 0.59 8.09
C VAL A 156 -9.56 -0.27 9.34
N PHE A 157 -8.58 -0.16 10.24
CA PHE A 157 -8.59 -0.91 11.48
C PHE A 157 -9.74 -0.45 12.41
N TRP A 158 -9.97 0.86 12.51
CA TRP A 158 -11.14 1.38 13.21
C TRP A 158 -12.47 0.91 12.58
N ALA A 159 -12.56 0.89 11.25
CA ALA A 159 -13.75 0.46 10.53
C ALA A 159 -14.08 -1.02 10.78
N ILE A 160 -13.07 -1.89 10.91
CA ILE A 160 -13.35 -3.31 11.21
C ILE A 160 -13.81 -3.51 12.65
N LEU A 161 -13.31 -2.72 13.61
CA LEU A 161 -13.86 -2.72 14.98
C LEU A 161 -15.29 -2.16 15.00
N LYS A 162 -15.58 -1.17 14.15
CA LYS A 162 -16.94 -0.64 13.99
C LYS A 162 -17.88 -1.69 13.42
N TRP A 163 -17.45 -2.46 12.42
CA TRP A 163 -18.17 -3.60 11.87
C TRP A 163 -18.39 -4.68 12.94
N GLU A 164 -17.34 -5.08 13.66
CA GLU A 164 -17.38 -6.16 14.65
C GLU A 164 -18.46 -5.93 15.71
N ARG A 165 -18.57 -4.68 16.19
CA ARG A 165 -19.57 -4.31 17.19
C ARG A 165 -21.01 -4.42 16.70
N ILE A 166 -21.25 -4.17 15.41
CA ILE A 166 -22.60 -4.15 14.83
C ILE A 166 -22.86 -5.34 13.90
N ALA A 167 -22.04 -6.39 13.95
CA ALA A 167 -22.02 -7.44 12.93
C ALA A 167 -23.36 -8.18 12.74
N ASP A 168 -24.23 -8.16 13.76
CA ASP A 168 -25.55 -8.80 13.73
C ASP A 168 -26.67 -7.83 13.28
N GLU A 169 -26.36 -6.55 13.08
CA GLU A 169 -27.31 -5.56 12.60
C GLU A 169 -27.48 -5.63 11.06
N PRO A 170 -28.68 -5.34 10.53
CA PRO A 170 -28.87 -5.20 9.09
C PRO A 170 -27.88 -4.20 8.49
N TYR A 171 -27.33 -4.54 7.33
CA TYR A 171 -26.36 -3.71 6.59
C TYR A 171 -25.01 -3.51 7.27
N ALA A 172 -24.67 -4.24 8.33
CA ALA A 172 -23.35 -4.17 8.97
C ALA A 172 -22.20 -4.35 7.96
N ASP A 173 -22.34 -5.32 7.06
CA ASP A 173 -21.30 -5.68 6.08
C ASP A 173 -20.95 -4.56 5.07
N ARG A 174 -21.70 -3.46 5.03
CA ARG A 174 -21.27 -2.25 4.29
C ARG A 174 -19.92 -1.72 4.76
N TRP A 175 -19.56 -1.95 6.02
CA TRP A 175 -18.24 -1.60 6.55
C TRP A 175 -17.13 -2.46 5.93
N LEU A 176 -17.39 -3.73 5.63
CA LEU A 176 -16.44 -4.58 4.91
C LEU A 176 -16.23 -4.09 3.47
N ILE A 177 -17.31 -3.62 2.83
CA ILE A 177 -17.24 -3.01 1.49
C ILE A 177 -16.48 -1.68 1.54
N LEU A 178 -16.71 -0.84 2.55
CA LEU A 178 -15.94 0.37 2.78
C LEU A 178 -14.46 0.06 3.00
N ILE A 179 -14.14 -0.94 3.82
CA ILE A 179 -12.75 -1.39 4.01
C ILE A 179 -12.13 -1.78 2.68
N ALA A 180 -12.82 -2.59 1.87
CA ALA A 180 -12.33 -3.00 0.56
C ALA A 180 -12.06 -1.80 -0.37
N TYR A 181 -12.95 -0.81 -0.37
CA TYR A 181 -12.75 0.45 -1.10
C TYR A 181 -11.52 1.23 -0.61
N LEU A 182 -11.37 1.39 0.71
CA LEU A 182 -10.23 2.08 1.32
C LEU A 182 -8.91 1.33 1.05
N MET A 183 -8.93 0.00 1.04
CA MET A 183 -7.79 -0.81 0.60
C MET A 183 -7.44 -0.51 -0.87
N GLY A 184 -8.44 -0.46 -1.75
CA GLY A 184 -8.26 -0.08 -3.15
C GLY A 184 -7.64 1.30 -3.33
N LEU A 185 -8.16 2.31 -2.63
CA LEU A 185 -7.61 3.68 -2.66
C LEU A 185 -6.17 3.72 -2.13
N SER A 186 -5.87 2.96 -1.07
CA SER A 186 -4.53 2.92 -0.48
C SER A 186 -3.47 2.39 -1.45
N ILE A 187 -3.83 1.53 -2.42
CA ILE A 187 -2.90 1.10 -3.48
C ILE A 187 -2.43 2.30 -4.31
N GLY A 188 -3.32 3.29 -4.52
CA GLY A 188 -3.02 4.58 -5.14
C GLY A 188 -2.19 5.53 -4.27
N VAL A 189 -1.70 5.08 -3.12
CA VAL A 189 -0.81 5.81 -2.22
C VAL A 189 0.42 4.97 -1.90
N HIS A 190 0.22 3.87 -1.17
CA HIS A 190 1.27 3.01 -0.64
C HIS A 190 0.69 1.62 -0.30
N LEU A 191 1.43 0.56 -0.61
CA LEU A 191 0.95 -0.83 -0.47
C LEU A 191 0.89 -1.35 0.97
N LEU A 192 1.48 -0.63 1.93
CA LEU A 192 1.62 -1.09 3.32
C LEU A 192 0.28 -1.37 4.00
N ASN A 193 -0.78 -0.63 3.65
CA ASN A 193 -2.11 -0.85 4.22
C ASN A 193 -2.65 -2.27 3.93
N LEU A 194 -2.20 -2.93 2.86
CA LEU A 194 -2.56 -4.34 2.57
C LEU A 194 -2.17 -5.28 3.72
N LEU A 195 -1.18 -4.93 4.53
CA LEU A 195 -0.78 -5.70 5.71
C LEU A 195 -1.80 -5.65 6.85
N ALA A 196 -2.85 -4.82 6.76
CA ALA A 196 -3.99 -4.86 7.68
C ALA A 196 -4.92 -6.06 7.41
N ILE A 197 -4.86 -6.69 6.22
CA ILE A 197 -5.73 -7.81 5.83
C ILE A 197 -5.73 -8.96 6.86
N PRO A 198 -4.56 -9.46 7.34
CA PRO A 198 -4.55 -10.50 8.36
C PRO A 198 -5.28 -10.12 9.65
N ALA A 199 -5.09 -8.89 10.13
CA ALA A 199 -5.77 -8.43 11.33
C ALA A 199 -7.28 -8.33 11.12
N ILE A 200 -7.72 -7.82 9.97
CA ILE A 200 -9.14 -7.72 9.59
C ILE A 200 -9.79 -9.11 9.52
N CYS A 201 -9.15 -10.05 8.82
CA CYS A 201 -9.62 -11.42 8.72
C CYS A 201 -9.71 -12.10 10.08
N LEU A 202 -8.73 -11.88 10.96
CA LEU A 202 -8.80 -12.38 12.34
C LEU A 202 -9.96 -11.77 13.12
N VAL A 203 -10.22 -10.47 13.01
CA VAL A 203 -11.39 -9.84 13.65
C VAL A 203 -12.70 -10.45 13.12
N VAL A 204 -12.80 -10.70 11.81
CA VAL A 204 -13.96 -11.40 11.21
C VAL A 204 -14.10 -12.82 11.75
N TYR A 205 -13.00 -13.57 11.82
CA TYR A 205 -12.99 -14.93 12.35
C TYR A 205 -13.42 -14.96 13.81
N LEU A 206 -12.79 -14.15 14.67
CA LEU A 206 -13.09 -14.08 16.09
C LEU A 206 -14.50 -13.58 16.38
N ARG A 207 -15.11 -12.81 15.47
CA ARG A 207 -16.51 -12.38 15.60
C ARG A 207 -17.51 -13.46 15.19
N LYS A 208 -17.24 -14.22 14.13
CA LYS A 208 -18.20 -15.17 13.54
C LYS A 208 -18.07 -16.60 14.05
N TYR A 209 -16.93 -16.97 14.62
CA TYR A 209 -16.61 -18.35 14.97
C TYR A 209 -16.03 -18.47 16.37
N GLN A 210 -16.14 -19.67 16.95
CA GLN A 210 -15.49 -19.99 18.21
C GLN A 210 -13.97 -20.06 18.02
N PRO A 211 -13.17 -19.34 18.83
CA PRO A 211 -11.72 -19.31 18.70
C PRO A 211 -11.09 -20.69 18.93
N SER A 212 -10.25 -21.13 17.99
CA SER A 212 -9.43 -22.33 18.10
C SER A 212 -8.09 -22.10 17.41
N VAL A 213 -7.04 -22.82 17.82
CA VAL A 213 -5.72 -22.72 17.19
C VAL A 213 -5.80 -23.02 15.69
N GLN A 214 -6.56 -24.05 15.31
CA GLN A 214 -6.77 -24.40 13.90
C GLN A 214 -7.49 -23.29 13.13
N GLY A 215 -8.54 -22.71 13.71
CA GLY A 215 -9.27 -21.62 13.05
C GLY A 215 -8.44 -20.34 12.89
N VAL A 216 -7.58 -20.02 13.86
CA VAL A 216 -6.61 -18.91 13.74
C VAL A 216 -5.63 -19.19 12.59
N ILE A 217 -5.05 -20.40 12.52
CA ILE A 217 -4.13 -20.78 11.44
C ILE A 217 -4.81 -20.69 10.08
N VAL A 218 -6.02 -21.25 9.93
CA VAL A 218 -6.78 -21.19 8.68
C VAL A 218 -7.11 -19.74 8.31
N SER A 219 -7.51 -18.91 9.27
CA SER A 219 -7.77 -17.49 9.03
C SER A 219 -6.53 -16.77 8.52
N LEU A 220 -5.35 -17.03 9.11
CA LEU A 220 -4.09 -16.46 8.65
C LEU A 220 -3.72 -16.92 7.23
N LEU A 221 -3.90 -18.21 6.92
CA LEU A 221 -3.66 -18.74 5.56
C LEU A 221 -4.61 -18.11 4.52
N VAL A 222 -5.89 -17.98 4.85
CA VAL A 222 -6.87 -17.26 4.01
C VAL A 222 -6.46 -15.80 3.83
N SER A 223 -5.95 -15.15 4.87
CA SER A 223 -5.46 -13.77 4.81
C SER A 223 -4.26 -13.62 3.88
N VAL A 224 -3.31 -14.55 3.93
CA VAL A 224 -2.17 -14.60 3.00
C VAL A 224 -2.67 -14.80 1.57
N GLY A 225 -3.66 -15.66 1.36
CA GLY A 225 -4.30 -15.84 0.05
C GLY A 225 -4.98 -14.57 -0.46
N ALA A 226 -5.72 -13.86 0.40
CA ALA A 226 -6.36 -12.59 0.06
C ALA A 226 -5.33 -11.49 -0.25
N LEU A 227 -4.26 -11.39 0.56
CA LEU A 227 -3.14 -10.50 0.31
C LEU A 227 -2.48 -10.80 -1.04
N ALA A 228 -2.19 -12.07 -1.34
CA ALA A 228 -1.60 -12.49 -2.61
C ALA A 228 -2.54 -12.21 -3.79
N PHE A 229 -3.84 -12.42 -3.62
CA PHE A 229 -4.84 -12.10 -4.64
C PHE A 229 -4.85 -10.60 -4.97
N VAL A 230 -4.81 -9.72 -3.98
CA VAL A 230 -4.72 -8.27 -4.23
C VAL A 230 -3.35 -7.91 -4.83
N GLN A 231 -2.26 -8.36 -4.20
CA GLN A 231 -0.88 -8.00 -4.55
C GLN A 231 -0.45 -8.47 -5.94
N TYR A 232 -0.89 -9.67 -6.36
CA TYR A 232 -0.47 -10.27 -7.63
C TYR A 232 -1.62 -10.46 -8.61
N GLY A 233 -2.82 -10.78 -8.14
CA GLY A 233 -3.99 -10.97 -8.99
C GLY A 233 -4.59 -9.66 -9.49
N ILE A 234 -4.76 -8.68 -8.61
CA ILE A 234 -5.36 -7.39 -8.96
C ILE A 234 -4.32 -6.43 -9.53
N ILE A 235 -3.28 -6.11 -8.75
CA ILE A 235 -2.37 -4.99 -9.07
C ILE A 235 -1.60 -5.21 -10.39
N PRO A 236 -0.80 -6.29 -10.56
CA PRO A 236 -0.16 -6.57 -11.84
C PRO A 236 -0.96 -7.53 -12.73
N GLY A 237 -1.80 -8.39 -12.14
CA GLY A 237 -2.54 -9.41 -12.89
C GLY A 237 -3.59 -8.83 -13.84
N LEU A 238 -4.34 -7.78 -13.43
CA LEU A 238 -5.30 -7.13 -14.33
C LEU A 238 -4.61 -6.44 -15.52
N PRO A 239 -3.55 -5.61 -15.34
CA PRO A 239 -2.78 -5.08 -16.46
C PRO A 239 -2.17 -6.16 -17.37
N LEU A 240 -1.70 -7.27 -16.81
CA LEU A 240 -1.15 -8.39 -17.59
C LEU A 240 -2.22 -9.06 -18.46
N LEU A 241 -3.44 -9.23 -17.96
CA LEU A 241 -4.53 -9.75 -18.78
C LEU A 241 -4.90 -8.75 -19.87
N ALA A 242 -5.03 -7.47 -19.53
CA ALA A 242 -5.31 -6.41 -20.49
C ALA A 242 -4.26 -6.35 -21.61
N SER A 243 -2.97 -6.50 -21.28
CA SER A 243 -1.87 -6.47 -22.26
C SER A 243 -1.92 -7.65 -23.25
N LYS A 244 -2.39 -8.83 -22.81
CA LYS A 244 -2.62 -9.97 -23.71
C LYS A 244 -3.74 -9.71 -24.71
N PHE A 245 -4.86 -9.13 -24.24
CA PHE A 245 -5.95 -8.72 -25.13
C PHE A 245 -5.51 -7.65 -26.12
N GLU A 246 -4.75 -6.66 -25.64
CA GLU A 246 -4.17 -5.59 -26.44
C GLU A 246 -3.25 -6.15 -27.54
N LEU A 247 -2.31 -7.03 -27.19
CA LEU A 247 -1.42 -7.65 -28.15
C LEU A 247 -2.18 -8.47 -29.20
N MET A 248 -3.16 -9.27 -28.78
CA MET A 248 -3.97 -10.07 -29.69
C MET A 248 -4.75 -9.19 -30.67
N MET A 249 -5.47 -8.18 -30.18
CA MET A 249 -6.30 -7.33 -31.03
C MET A 249 -5.48 -6.48 -32.01
N VAL A 250 -4.34 -5.94 -31.56
CA VAL A 250 -3.50 -5.10 -32.43
C VAL A 250 -2.67 -5.96 -33.38
N ASN A 251 -1.94 -6.96 -32.90
CA ASN A 251 -0.98 -7.68 -33.72
C ASN A 251 -1.60 -8.84 -34.52
N SER A 252 -2.63 -9.51 -34.00
CA SER A 252 -3.24 -10.66 -34.69
C SER A 252 -4.47 -10.27 -35.51
N VAL A 253 -5.29 -9.34 -35.01
CA VAL A 253 -6.51 -8.89 -35.71
C VAL A 253 -6.26 -7.65 -36.59
N GLY A 254 -5.26 -6.83 -36.25
CA GLY A 254 -4.96 -5.60 -37.00
C GLY A 254 -5.82 -4.40 -36.60
N LEU A 255 -6.41 -4.41 -35.40
CA LEU A 255 -7.19 -3.27 -34.89
C LEU A 255 -6.27 -2.14 -34.37
N PRO A 256 -6.77 -0.90 -34.31
CA PRO A 256 -6.02 0.21 -33.71
C PRO A 256 -5.65 -0.04 -32.24
N PHE A 257 -4.56 0.60 -31.80
CA PHE A 257 -4.14 0.61 -30.39
C PHE A 257 -5.27 1.00 -29.43
N GLY A 258 -5.34 0.30 -28.31
CA GLY A 258 -6.31 0.46 -27.23
C GLY A 258 -7.57 -0.40 -27.38
N MET A 259 -7.83 -0.99 -28.55
CA MET A 259 -9.04 -1.79 -28.76
C MET A 259 -9.07 -3.07 -27.92
N GLY A 260 -7.92 -3.69 -27.68
CA GLY A 260 -7.86 -4.87 -26.80
C GLY A 260 -8.08 -4.51 -25.34
N ASN A 261 -7.53 -3.39 -24.89
CA ASN A 261 -7.81 -2.86 -23.54
C ASN A 261 -9.32 -2.57 -23.35
N TRP A 262 -9.99 -1.97 -24.34
CA TRP A 262 -11.45 -1.72 -24.29
C TRP A 262 -12.25 -3.01 -24.26
N LEU A 263 -11.91 -3.98 -25.12
CA LEU A 263 -12.55 -5.30 -25.12
C LEU A 263 -12.42 -5.98 -23.77
N PHE A 264 -11.20 -5.99 -23.20
CA PHE A 264 -10.96 -6.52 -21.86
C PHE A 264 -11.81 -5.81 -20.82
N ALA A 265 -11.86 -4.47 -20.81
CA ALA A 265 -12.64 -3.70 -19.86
C ALA A 265 -14.14 -4.03 -19.93
N ILE A 266 -14.71 -4.12 -21.13
CA ILE A 266 -16.13 -4.46 -21.34
C ILE A 266 -16.43 -5.88 -20.83
N LEU A 267 -15.59 -6.87 -21.19
CA LEU A 267 -15.76 -8.25 -20.76
C LEU A 267 -15.59 -8.38 -19.25
N PHE A 268 -14.62 -7.68 -18.67
CA PHE A 268 -14.34 -7.70 -17.25
C PHE A 268 -15.49 -7.08 -16.45
N VAL A 269 -15.94 -5.87 -16.81
CA VAL A 269 -17.06 -5.19 -16.14
C VAL A 269 -18.37 -5.95 -16.35
N GLY A 270 -18.62 -6.45 -17.57
CA GLY A 270 -19.77 -7.29 -17.87
C GLY A 270 -19.78 -8.59 -17.07
N GLY A 271 -18.63 -9.26 -16.96
CA GLY A 271 -18.45 -10.48 -16.18
C GLY A 271 -18.63 -10.25 -14.68
N MET A 272 -18.07 -9.16 -14.13
CA MET A 272 -18.29 -8.74 -12.74
C MET A 272 -19.76 -8.43 -12.46
N GLY A 273 -20.42 -7.67 -13.34
CA GLY A 273 -21.83 -7.33 -13.23
C GLY A 273 -22.73 -8.57 -13.29
N TRP A 274 -22.47 -9.46 -14.24
CA TRP A 274 -23.16 -10.75 -14.33
C TRP A 274 -22.91 -11.61 -13.09
N GLY A 275 -21.69 -11.69 -12.59
CA GLY A 275 -21.33 -12.44 -11.38
C GLY A 275 -22.07 -11.93 -10.14
N LEU A 276 -22.12 -10.60 -9.96
CA LEU A 276 -22.88 -9.97 -8.88
C LEU A 276 -24.39 -10.27 -8.99
N TRP A 277 -24.97 -10.11 -10.18
CA TRP A 277 -26.37 -10.43 -10.42
C TRP A 277 -26.67 -11.92 -10.19
N HIS A 278 -25.81 -12.81 -10.68
CA HIS A 278 -25.97 -14.26 -10.57
C HIS A 278 -25.89 -14.72 -9.11
N THR A 279 -24.88 -14.26 -8.38
CA THR A 279 -24.69 -14.59 -6.96
C THR A 279 -25.82 -14.06 -6.09
N GLN A 280 -26.35 -12.87 -6.39
CA GLN A 280 -27.52 -12.33 -5.72
C GLN A 280 -28.78 -13.16 -6.00
N ARG A 281 -29.04 -13.52 -7.26
CA ARG A 281 -30.19 -14.37 -7.65
C ARG A 281 -30.14 -15.74 -6.99
N ARG A 282 -28.95 -16.32 -6.82
CA ARG A 282 -28.71 -17.63 -6.21
C ARG A 282 -28.54 -17.58 -4.68
N GLN A 283 -28.63 -16.40 -4.05
CA GLN A 283 -28.44 -16.21 -2.60
C GLN A 283 -27.06 -16.70 -2.09
N LEU A 284 -26.02 -16.61 -2.94
CA LEU A 284 -24.65 -16.97 -2.58
C LEU A 284 -23.96 -15.82 -1.84
N MET A 285 -24.37 -15.59 -0.58
CA MET A 285 -24.01 -14.39 0.21
C MET A 285 -22.50 -14.14 0.27
N VAL A 286 -21.70 -15.13 0.66
CA VAL A 286 -20.24 -14.96 0.80
C VAL A 286 -19.59 -14.62 -0.53
N LEU A 287 -19.96 -15.32 -1.61
CA LEU A 287 -19.38 -15.07 -2.93
C LEU A 287 -19.80 -13.69 -3.46
N ASN A 288 -21.04 -13.28 -3.23
CA ASN A 288 -21.50 -11.94 -3.58
C ASN A 288 -20.69 -10.86 -2.86
N GLN A 289 -20.42 -11.04 -1.56
CA GLN A 289 -19.59 -10.12 -0.77
C GLN A 289 -18.14 -10.06 -1.25
N VAL A 290 -17.54 -11.20 -1.59
CA VAL A 290 -16.19 -11.25 -2.16
C VAL A 290 -16.12 -10.53 -3.50
N LEU A 291 -17.10 -10.75 -4.39
CA LEU A 291 -17.18 -10.05 -5.67
C LEU A 291 -17.38 -8.55 -5.49
N LEU A 292 -18.25 -8.16 -4.55
CA LEU A 292 -18.51 -6.75 -4.27
C LEU A 292 -17.28 -6.06 -3.67
N GLY A 293 -16.62 -6.70 -2.69
CA GLY A 293 -15.35 -6.21 -2.14
C GLY A 293 -14.27 -6.07 -3.21
N THR A 294 -14.14 -7.06 -4.10
CA THR A 294 -13.21 -7.01 -5.24
C THR A 294 -13.53 -5.85 -6.17
N ALA A 295 -14.82 -5.63 -6.49
CA ALA A 295 -15.25 -4.49 -7.30
C ALA A 295 -14.84 -3.15 -6.66
N PHE A 296 -15.04 -2.98 -5.35
CA PHE A 296 -14.69 -1.76 -4.66
C PHE A 296 -13.17 -1.56 -4.49
N ILE A 297 -12.38 -2.62 -4.36
CA ILE A 297 -10.91 -2.55 -4.46
C ILE A 297 -10.52 -1.99 -5.83
N ILE A 298 -11.12 -2.50 -6.91
CA ILE A 298 -10.82 -2.07 -8.27
C ILE A 298 -11.25 -0.62 -8.50
N ILE A 299 -12.40 -0.20 -7.97
CA ILE A 299 -12.85 1.19 -8.00
C ILE A 299 -11.82 2.10 -7.31
N GLY A 300 -11.31 1.73 -6.14
CA GLY A 300 -10.26 2.50 -5.48
C GLY A 300 -8.93 2.51 -6.26
N TYR A 301 -8.56 1.36 -6.81
CA TYR A 301 -7.36 1.19 -7.63
C TYR A 301 -7.41 1.97 -8.96
N SER A 302 -8.61 2.31 -9.44
CA SER A 302 -8.82 3.09 -10.67
C SER A 302 -8.15 4.46 -10.66
N SER A 303 -7.71 4.97 -9.51
CA SER A 303 -6.85 6.16 -9.41
C SER A 303 -5.58 6.06 -10.29
N TYR A 304 -5.05 4.85 -10.54
CA TYR A 304 -3.93 4.62 -11.46
C TYR A 304 -4.21 5.00 -12.91
N SER A 305 -5.47 5.13 -13.33
CA SER A 305 -5.81 5.66 -14.65
C SER A 305 -5.23 7.07 -14.87
N MET A 306 -5.09 7.86 -13.79
CA MET A 306 -4.48 9.19 -13.85
C MET A 306 -3.04 9.12 -14.39
N ILE A 307 -2.26 8.10 -14.00
CA ILE A 307 -0.87 7.93 -14.46
C ILE A 307 -0.82 7.80 -15.98
N VAL A 308 -1.67 6.96 -16.56
CA VAL A 308 -1.71 6.74 -18.02
C VAL A 308 -2.18 8.00 -18.75
N ILE A 309 -3.27 8.61 -18.27
CA ILE A 309 -3.85 9.83 -18.86
C ILE A 309 -2.84 10.97 -18.85
N ARG A 310 -2.15 11.18 -17.73
CA ARG A 310 -1.14 12.23 -17.60
C ARG A 310 0.11 11.90 -18.37
N SER A 311 0.57 10.64 -18.41
CA SER A 311 1.73 10.26 -19.22
C SER A 311 1.51 10.55 -20.72
N HIS A 312 0.30 10.34 -21.24
CA HIS A 312 -0.09 10.75 -22.59
C HIS A 312 -0.01 12.25 -22.85
N SER A 313 -0.28 13.07 -21.83
CA SER A 313 -0.14 14.54 -21.89
C SER A 313 1.32 15.00 -21.86
N ASN A 314 2.27 14.08 -21.69
CA ASN A 314 3.72 14.31 -21.66
C ASN A 314 4.18 15.46 -20.74
N PRO A 315 3.89 15.37 -19.42
CA PRO A 315 4.32 16.38 -18.44
C PRO A 315 5.85 16.46 -18.32
N SER A 316 6.34 17.53 -17.68
CA SER A 316 7.77 17.78 -17.51
C SER A 316 8.49 16.65 -16.76
N ILE A 317 7.94 16.20 -15.63
CA ILE A 317 8.35 14.97 -14.96
C ILE A 317 7.42 13.85 -15.43
N ASN A 318 7.96 12.93 -16.21
CA ASN A 318 7.24 11.78 -16.78
C ASN A 318 8.07 10.50 -16.63
N MET A 319 8.37 10.09 -15.39
CA MET A 319 9.26 8.96 -15.13
C MET A 319 8.72 7.67 -15.76
N ASN A 320 9.59 6.96 -16.49
CA ASN A 320 9.31 5.73 -17.26
C ASN A 320 8.23 5.85 -18.35
N LYS A 321 7.59 7.02 -18.51
CA LYS A 321 6.55 7.30 -19.52
C LYS A 321 5.51 6.17 -19.68
N PRO A 322 4.74 5.83 -18.63
CA PRO A 322 3.71 4.77 -18.66
C PRO A 322 2.47 5.17 -19.48
N SER A 323 2.65 5.35 -20.79
CA SER A 323 1.61 5.82 -21.72
C SER A 323 0.82 4.70 -22.40
N ASP A 324 1.15 3.44 -22.13
CA ASP A 324 0.44 2.28 -22.66
C ASP A 324 0.47 1.12 -21.65
N ILE A 325 -0.26 0.05 -21.91
CA ILE A 325 -0.43 -1.04 -20.94
C ILE A 325 0.89 -1.76 -20.60
N PHE A 326 1.85 -1.85 -21.53
CA PHE A 326 3.13 -2.52 -21.29
C PHE A 326 4.06 -1.62 -20.46
N THR A 327 4.15 -0.33 -20.81
CA THR A 327 4.94 0.64 -20.04
C THR A 327 4.34 0.89 -18.64
N LEU A 328 3.01 0.88 -18.51
CA LEU A 328 2.32 0.91 -17.22
C LEU A 328 2.64 -0.32 -16.37
N MET A 329 2.64 -1.52 -16.95
CA MET A 329 2.98 -2.74 -16.23
C MET A 329 4.41 -2.70 -15.69
N SER A 330 5.38 -2.26 -16.51
CA SER A 330 6.77 -2.08 -16.08
C SER A 330 6.90 -1.05 -14.96
N TYR A 331 6.13 0.04 -15.02
CA TYR A 331 6.04 1.06 -13.98
C TYR A 331 5.48 0.50 -12.66
N ILE A 332 4.32 -0.16 -12.68
CA ILE A 332 3.69 -0.74 -11.47
C ILE A 332 4.57 -1.81 -10.83
N ASN A 333 5.20 -2.67 -11.63
CA ASN A 333 6.10 -3.72 -11.16
C ASN A 333 7.46 -3.18 -10.70
N ARG A 334 7.76 -1.91 -11.00
CA ARG A 334 9.01 -1.25 -10.67
C ARG A 334 10.23 -2.00 -11.21
N GLU A 335 10.12 -2.54 -12.43
CA GLU A 335 11.14 -3.40 -13.05
C GLU A 335 12.54 -2.77 -13.06
N GLN A 336 12.61 -1.44 -13.09
CA GLN A 336 13.87 -0.68 -13.04
C GLN A 336 14.72 -0.94 -11.79
N TYR A 337 14.14 -1.39 -10.67
CA TYR A 337 14.89 -1.65 -9.45
C TYR A 337 15.48 -3.06 -9.40
N GLY A 338 15.18 -3.91 -10.39
CA GLY A 338 15.58 -5.31 -10.45
C GLY A 338 14.97 -6.18 -9.35
N ASP A 339 15.41 -7.43 -9.33
CA ASP A 339 14.84 -8.45 -8.46
C ASP A 339 15.19 -8.29 -6.98
N ARG A 340 14.31 -8.84 -6.15
CA ARG A 340 14.42 -8.88 -4.69
C ARG A 340 14.14 -10.31 -4.22
N PRO A 341 15.15 -11.18 -4.18
CA PRO A 341 14.94 -12.58 -3.81
C PRO A 341 14.44 -12.69 -2.37
N LEU A 342 13.22 -13.21 -2.18
CA LEU A 342 12.59 -13.31 -0.86
C LEU A 342 12.94 -14.62 -0.16
N PHE A 343 12.76 -15.75 -0.85
CA PHE A 343 12.93 -17.09 -0.27
C PHE A 343 14.27 -17.73 -0.60
N THR A 344 14.74 -17.58 -1.83
CA THR A 344 16.00 -18.16 -2.31
C THR A 344 16.69 -17.17 -3.22
N GLY A 345 18.02 -17.07 -3.11
CA GLY A 345 18.80 -16.19 -3.98
C GLY A 345 20.28 -16.18 -3.65
N PRO A 346 21.07 -15.46 -4.46
CA PRO A 346 22.53 -15.47 -4.39
C PRO A 346 23.06 -14.66 -3.20
N TYR A 347 24.19 -15.11 -2.65
CA TYR A 347 25.03 -14.24 -1.84
C TYR A 347 25.56 -13.06 -2.65
N PHE A 348 25.92 -11.97 -1.97
CA PHE A 348 26.49 -10.79 -2.62
C PHE A 348 27.84 -11.07 -3.34
N THR A 349 28.52 -12.17 -3.03
CA THR A 349 29.75 -12.63 -3.69
C THR A 349 29.52 -13.59 -4.85
N ALA A 350 28.29 -14.00 -5.13
CA ALA A 350 28.01 -14.98 -6.18
C ALA A 350 28.41 -14.47 -7.57
N GLU A 351 28.96 -15.34 -8.40
CA GLU A 351 29.27 -15.07 -9.80
C GLU A 351 28.12 -15.53 -10.69
N VAL A 352 27.95 -14.83 -11.82
CA VAL A 352 26.97 -15.21 -12.85
C VAL A 352 27.63 -16.29 -13.69
N VAL A 353 27.02 -17.48 -13.74
CA VAL A 353 27.54 -18.63 -14.48
C VAL A 353 26.82 -18.84 -15.81
N ASP A 354 25.58 -18.35 -15.92
CA ASP A 354 24.76 -18.46 -17.12
C ASP A 354 23.69 -17.35 -17.14
N GLN A 355 22.93 -17.26 -18.23
CA GLN A 355 21.81 -16.33 -18.39
C GLN A 355 20.64 -17.04 -19.07
N GLU A 356 19.43 -16.83 -18.57
CA GLU A 356 18.21 -17.29 -19.23
C GLU A 356 17.40 -16.12 -19.79
N GLU A 357 16.70 -16.39 -20.89
CA GLU A 357 15.74 -15.43 -21.46
C GLU A 357 14.42 -15.48 -20.70
N GLY A 358 14.06 -14.34 -20.11
CA GLY A 358 12.76 -14.09 -19.50
C GLY A 358 11.66 -13.79 -20.53
N PRO A 359 10.52 -13.25 -20.07
CA PRO A 359 9.38 -12.95 -20.94
C PRO A 359 9.73 -11.92 -22.02
N MET A 360 9.09 -12.06 -23.20
CA MET A 360 9.20 -11.09 -24.28
C MET A 360 8.55 -9.76 -23.88
N LYS A 361 9.31 -8.68 -24.02
CA LYS A 361 8.80 -7.32 -23.86
C LYS A 361 8.31 -6.78 -25.19
N TYR A 362 7.26 -5.99 -25.10
CA TYR A 362 6.67 -5.31 -26.25
C TYR A 362 6.75 -3.81 -26.04
N ARG A 363 7.01 -3.10 -27.13
CA ARG A 363 6.93 -1.64 -27.17
C ARG A 363 6.02 -1.22 -28.31
N LYS A 364 5.38 -0.07 -28.15
CA LYS A 364 4.52 0.50 -29.18
C LYS A 364 5.36 0.90 -30.40
N GLY A 365 5.09 0.28 -31.56
CA GLY A 365 5.64 0.66 -32.86
C GLY A 365 4.75 1.69 -33.57
N GLN A 366 4.90 1.79 -34.89
CA GLN A 366 4.09 2.72 -35.70
C GLN A 366 2.64 2.24 -35.84
N ASP A 367 2.45 0.99 -36.27
CA ASP A 367 1.13 0.41 -36.54
C ASP A 367 0.78 -0.76 -35.61
N ASN A 368 1.79 -1.39 -35.00
CA ASN A 368 1.63 -2.55 -34.12
C ASN A 368 2.61 -2.53 -32.94
N TYR A 369 2.45 -3.46 -31.99
CA TYR A 369 3.47 -3.68 -30.96
C TYR A 369 4.64 -4.45 -31.54
N VAL A 370 5.85 -3.94 -31.35
CA VAL A 370 7.09 -4.60 -31.79
C VAL A 370 7.82 -5.20 -30.60
N GLU A 371 8.49 -6.33 -30.83
CA GLU A 371 9.32 -6.98 -29.84
C GLU A 371 10.46 -6.03 -29.42
N ALA A 372 10.59 -5.82 -28.11
CA ALA A 372 11.59 -4.96 -27.49
C ALA A 372 12.77 -5.76 -26.92
N GLY A 373 12.80 -7.07 -27.15
CA GLY A 373 13.72 -8.01 -26.55
C GLY A 373 13.10 -8.75 -25.35
N ARG A 374 13.81 -9.78 -24.89
CA ARG A 374 13.46 -10.52 -23.68
C ARG A 374 14.27 -9.99 -22.51
N ASP A 375 13.70 -10.10 -21.31
CA ASP A 375 14.49 -9.91 -20.11
C ASP A 375 15.64 -10.92 -20.07
N ILE A 376 16.80 -10.50 -19.56
CA ILE A 376 17.93 -11.41 -19.34
C ILE A 376 18.02 -11.63 -17.83
N ILE A 377 17.74 -12.85 -17.40
CA ILE A 377 17.76 -13.22 -16.00
C ILE A 377 19.11 -13.88 -15.71
N PRO A 378 19.97 -13.28 -14.86
CA PRO A 378 21.27 -13.86 -14.54
C PRO A 378 21.10 -15.12 -13.68
N ILE A 379 21.71 -16.21 -14.11
CA ILE A 379 21.82 -17.45 -13.33
C ILE A 379 23.12 -17.39 -12.54
N TYR A 380 23.00 -17.35 -11.21
CA TYR A 380 24.13 -17.37 -10.30
C TYR A 380 24.53 -18.81 -9.97
N ASP A 381 25.82 -19.00 -9.65
CA ASP A 381 26.33 -20.30 -9.18
C ASP A 381 25.42 -20.86 -8.06
N PRO A 382 24.76 -22.02 -8.28
CA PRO A 382 23.85 -22.61 -7.30
C PRO A 382 24.52 -22.91 -5.95
N THR A 383 25.83 -23.16 -5.93
CA THR A 383 26.58 -23.38 -4.69
C THR A 383 26.74 -22.10 -3.87
N HIS A 384 26.54 -20.93 -4.47
CA HIS A 384 26.61 -19.61 -3.85
C HIS A 384 25.21 -18.99 -3.63
N ASN A 385 24.17 -19.82 -3.56
CA ASN A 385 22.83 -19.43 -3.16
C ASN A 385 22.55 -19.74 -1.69
N THR A 386 21.58 -19.03 -1.13
CA THR A 386 21.13 -19.20 0.25
C THR A 386 19.62 -19.09 0.37
N PHE A 387 19.10 -19.63 1.47
CA PHE A 387 17.72 -19.42 1.88
C PHE A 387 17.59 -18.08 2.60
N LEU A 388 16.47 -17.38 2.39
CA LEU A 388 16.17 -16.06 2.96
C LEU A 388 17.34 -15.06 2.77
N PRO A 389 17.78 -14.80 1.54
CA PRO A 389 18.95 -13.96 1.28
C PRO A 389 18.70 -12.51 1.74
N ARG A 390 19.55 -11.98 2.63
CA ARG A 390 19.47 -10.62 3.21
C ARG A 390 20.64 -9.73 2.77
N ALA A 391 21.83 -10.31 2.63
CA ALA A 391 22.99 -9.69 1.98
C ALA A 391 23.22 -10.38 0.62
N TYR A 392 22.61 -9.85 -0.43
CA TYR A 392 22.48 -10.53 -1.71
C TYR A 392 22.99 -9.73 -2.90
N LYS A 393 23.31 -10.44 -3.98
CA LYS A 393 23.64 -9.84 -5.28
C LYS A 393 22.37 -9.73 -6.12
N ARG A 394 22.25 -8.64 -6.86
CA ARG A 394 21.28 -8.48 -7.94
C ARG A 394 21.97 -7.83 -9.13
N ALA A 395 21.29 -7.84 -10.27
CA ALA A 395 21.72 -7.07 -11.42
C ALA A 395 21.91 -5.60 -11.02
N GLY A 396 23.07 -5.02 -11.34
CA GLY A 396 23.41 -3.65 -10.97
C GLY A 396 23.83 -3.43 -9.51
N THR A 397 24.09 -4.48 -8.71
CA THR A 397 24.72 -4.31 -7.39
C THR A 397 26.06 -3.59 -7.54
N GLN A 398 26.16 -2.40 -6.95
CA GLN A 398 27.37 -1.59 -6.97
C GLN A 398 28.40 -2.10 -5.98
N GLN A 399 29.68 -1.91 -6.28
CA GLN A 399 30.79 -2.34 -5.42
C GLN A 399 30.66 -1.81 -3.99
N ARG A 400 30.24 -0.54 -3.83
CA ARG A 400 29.99 0.06 -2.51
C ARG A 400 29.00 -0.73 -1.62
N HIS A 401 28.02 -1.41 -2.21
CA HIS A 401 27.06 -2.21 -1.43
C HIS A 401 27.69 -3.53 -0.98
N ILE A 402 28.54 -4.12 -1.82
CA ILE A 402 29.34 -5.31 -1.48
C ILE A 402 30.32 -4.96 -0.36
N ASP A 403 31.02 -3.83 -0.48
CA ASP A 403 31.97 -3.36 0.53
C ASP A 403 31.27 -3.06 1.86
N PHE A 404 30.06 -2.50 1.81
CA PHE A 404 29.22 -2.32 3.00
C PHE A 404 28.90 -3.65 3.69
N TYR A 405 28.45 -4.67 2.96
CA TYR A 405 28.19 -5.99 3.53
C TYR A 405 29.44 -6.60 4.16
N LYS A 406 30.59 -6.52 3.47
CA LYS A 406 31.86 -7.01 3.99
C LYS A 406 32.26 -6.30 5.28
N THR A 407 32.15 -4.98 5.30
CA THR A 407 32.52 -4.16 6.45
C THR A 407 31.63 -4.45 7.66
N TRP A 408 30.31 -4.57 7.44
CA TRP A 408 29.37 -4.85 8.52
C TRP A 408 29.52 -6.27 9.09
N LEU A 409 29.86 -7.24 8.23
CA LEU A 409 29.97 -8.65 8.59
C LEU A 409 31.40 -9.09 8.92
N ASP A 410 32.36 -8.17 8.90
CA ASP A 410 33.80 -8.43 9.10
C ASP A 410 34.34 -9.54 8.17
N LEU A 411 33.92 -9.51 6.89
CA LEU A 411 34.31 -10.49 5.88
C LEU A 411 35.51 -10.00 5.07
N ARG A 412 36.46 -10.90 4.80
CA ARG A 412 37.63 -10.61 3.95
C ARG A 412 37.27 -10.58 2.47
N ASP A 413 38.13 -9.98 1.66
CA ASP A 413 37.99 -10.04 0.20
C ASP A 413 38.07 -11.48 -0.31
N GLY A 414 37.07 -11.88 -1.10
CA GLY A 414 36.93 -13.25 -1.62
C GLY A 414 36.36 -14.25 -0.62
N GLU A 415 36.10 -13.85 0.63
CA GLU A 415 35.47 -14.74 1.61
C GLU A 415 34.01 -14.99 1.26
N LYS A 416 33.65 -16.27 1.14
CA LYS A 416 32.27 -16.68 0.87
C LYS A 416 31.42 -16.51 2.14
N PRO A 417 30.34 -15.72 2.11
CA PRO A 417 29.46 -15.59 3.25
C PRO A 417 28.79 -16.93 3.59
N ARG A 418 28.66 -17.20 4.88
CA ARG A 418 27.92 -18.34 5.42
C ARG A 418 26.47 -17.96 5.65
N PHE A 419 25.62 -18.95 5.92
CA PHE A 419 24.25 -18.69 6.35
C PHE A 419 24.20 -17.90 7.67
N SER A 420 25.16 -18.14 8.58
CA SER A 420 25.31 -17.36 9.81
C SER A 420 25.52 -15.88 9.54
N ASP A 421 26.31 -15.52 8.53
CA ASP A 421 26.62 -14.11 8.23
C ASP A 421 25.40 -13.42 7.61
N ASN A 422 24.65 -14.14 6.78
CA ASN A 422 23.36 -13.69 6.25
C ASN A 422 22.33 -13.41 7.36
N MET A 423 22.24 -14.30 8.35
CA MET A 423 21.37 -14.10 9.51
C MET A 423 21.92 -13.03 10.46
N ASN A 424 23.24 -12.93 10.62
CA ASN A 424 23.85 -11.84 11.36
C ASN A 424 23.46 -10.50 10.73
N PHE A 425 23.52 -10.37 9.39
CA PHE A 425 23.06 -9.17 8.69
C PHE A 425 21.58 -8.87 8.95
N LEU A 426 20.72 -9.90 8.93
CA LEU A 426 19.30 -9.76 9.27
C LEU A 426 19.12 -9.14 10.66
N PHE A 427 19.74 -9.72 11.67
CA PHE A 427 19.48 -9.36 13.06
C PHE A 427 20.23 -8.10 13.49
N SER A 428 21.49 -7.94 13.08
CA SER A 428 22.32 -6.79 13.48
C SER A 428 22.03 -5.53 12.67
N TYR A 429 21.92 -5.64 11.34
CA TYR A 429 21.69 -4.47 10.48
C TYR A 429 20.21 -4.22 10.25
N GLN A 430 19.49 -5.17 9.63
CA GLN A 430 18.11 -4.91 9.20
C GLN A 430 17.19 -4.72 10.41
N LEU A 431 17.08 -5.72 11.28
CA LEU A 431 16.22 -5.63 12.46
C LEU A 431 16.83 -4.73 13.54
N GLY A 432 18.12 -4.89 13.84
CA GLY A 432 18.82 -4.09 14.86
C GLY A 432 18.97 -2.62 14.46
N HIS A 433 19.88 -2.34 13.52
CA HIS A 433 20.25 -0.98 13.15
C HIS A 433 19.19 -0.21 12.36
N MET A 434 18.36 -0.84 11.51
CA MET A 434 17.35 -0.09 10.75
C MET A 434 16.04 0.10 11.52
N TYR A 435 15.62 -0.88 12.34
CA TYR A 435 14.32 -0.82 13.04
C TYR A 435 14.45 -0.59 14.55
N MET A 436 15.19 -1.44 15.28
CA MET A 436 15.21 -1.45 16.75
C MET A 436 16.06 -0.35 17.39
N ARG A 437 16.87 0.40 16.62
CA ARG A 437 17.68 1.52 17.16
C ARG A 437 16.85 2.74 17.55
N TYR A 438 15.64 2.83 17.00
CA TYR A 438 14.62 3.85 17.27
C TYR A 438 13.57 3.25 18.19
#